data_AF-A0A3P7LJF5-F1
#
_entry.id   AF-A0A3P7LJF5-F1
#
_cell.length_a   1.000
_cell.length_b   1.000
_cell.length_c   1.000
_cell.angle_alpha   90.00
_cell.angle_beta   90.00
_cell.angle_gamma   90.00
#
_symmetry.space_group_name_H-M   'P 1'
#
loop_
_entity.id
_entity.type
_entity.pdbx_description
1 polymer ?
#
loop_
_entity_poly.entity_id
_entity_poly.type
_entity_poly.pdbx_seq_one_letter_code
_entity_poly.pdbx_strand_id
1 'polypeptide(L)'
;MNVTVASAKLNRQVSLRDICFRPLLPDNTECAVTSPLEYFQHDSSFFNQQNGTTTYLDHIMFCGKSPLSISGSPLNASASCLGSSGLPQMPNVIFGGFKGISELVTMALDWEKAYLQTIQSWIANNSDQLIVSYQAERSAEDEIERQSNADIRTVIISYVVMFAYVSVFLGVYHDCRTIPVSCCATISTAAVYLRLFNICILSP
;
A
#
# COMPACT_ATOMS: atom_id res chain seq x y z
N MET A 1 3.89 -11.41 -22.59
CA MET A 1 5.09 -10.61 -22.94
C MET A 1 6.30 -11.30 -22.35
N ASN A 2 7.36 -11.54 -23.13
CA ASN A 2 8.58 -12.17 -22.62
C ASN A 2 9.67 -11.09 -22.52
N VAL A 3 9.98 -10.66 -21.29
CA VAL A 3 11.00 -9.63 -21.04
C VAL A 3 12.35 -10.35 -20.88
N THR A 4 13.30 -9.98 -21.74
CA THR A 4 14.68 -10.50 -21.68
C THR A 4 15.65 -9.33 -21.59
N VAL A 5 16.71 -9.51 -20.79
CA VAL A 5 17.74 -8.49 -20.60
C VAL A 5 19.10 -9.11 -20.93
N ALA A 6 19.90 -8.42 -21.76
CA ALA A 6 21.27 -8.82 -22.03
C ALA A 6 22.15 -8.45 -20.84
N SER A 7 22.70 -9.46 -20.14
CA SER A 7 23.61 -9.22 -19.03
C SER A 7 25.04 -9.07 -19.54
N ALA A 8 25.59 -7.85 -19.43
CA ALA A 8 26.97 -7.55 -19.85
C ALA A 8 28.02 -8.42 -19.13
N LYS A 9 27.74 -8.83 -17.87
CA LYS A 9 28.68 -9.62 -17.06
C LYS A 9 28.63 -11.11 -17.38
N LEU A 10 27.46 -11.65 -17.75
CA LEU A 10 27.31 -13.06 -18.11
C LEU A 10 27.41 -13.31 -19.64
N ASN A 11 27.50 -12.25 -20.44
CA ASN A 11 27.49 -12.31 -21.91
C ASN A 11 26.37 -13.20 -22.49
N ARG A 12 25.21 -13.21 -21.82
CA ARG A 12 24.01 -13.97 -22.23
C ARG A 12 22.75 -13.18 -21.93
N GLN A 13 21.67 -13.51 -22.65
CA GLN A 13 20.34 -13.03 -22.28
C GLN A 13 19.86 -13.75 -21.02
N VAL A 14 19.30 -12.99 -20.10
CA VAL A 14 18.70 -13.47 -18.85
C VAL A 14 17.21 -13.19 -18.90
N SER A 15 16.43 -14.18 -18.52
CA SER A 15 14.96 -14.07 -18.40
C SER A 15 14.51 -14.22 -16.95
N LEU A 16 13.26 -13.88 -16.67
CA LEU A 16 12.66 -14.09 -15.35
C LEU A 16 12.77 -15.56 -14.91
N ARG A 17 12.59 -16.50 -15.84
CA ARG A 17 12.69 -17.92 -15.53
C ARG A 17 14.05 -18.23 -14.91
N ASP A 18 15.15 -17.69 -15.42
CA ASP A 18 16.50 -17.98 -14.92
C ASP A 18 16.76 -17.58 -13.46
N ILE A 19 15.99 -16.63 -12.91
CA ILE A 19 16.24 -16.03 -11.59
C ILE A 19 15.10 -16.25 -10.59
N CYS A 20 13.92 -16.63 -11.06
CA CYS A 20 12.74 -16.73 -10.20
C CYS A 20 12.84 -17.90 -9.22
N PHE A 21 12.15 -17.77 -8.08
CA PHE A 21 12.00 -18.84 -7.12
C PHE A 21 11.07 -19.93 -7.66
N ARG A 22 11.47 -21.20 -7.55
CA ARG A 22 10.74 -22.37 -8.06
C ARG A 22 10.71 -23.47 -6.99
N PRO A 23 9.60 -23.60 -6.23
CA PRO A 23 9.56 -24.44 -5.05
C PRO A 23 9.47 -25.95 -5.34
N LEU A 24 8.93 -26.34 -6.50
CA LEU A 24 8.63 -27.72 -6.86
C LEU A 24 9.61 -28.30 -7.90
N LEU A 25 10.84 -27.77 -8.00
CA LEU A 25 11.85 -28.37 -8.86
C LEU A 25 12.22 -29.78 -8.33
N PRO A 26 12.34 -30.83 -9.17
CA PRO A 26 12.29 -30.85 -10.64
C PRO A 26 10.90 -31.06 -11.26
N ASP A 27 9.87 -31.36 -10.47
CA ASP A 27 8.55 -31.77 -10.95
C ASP A 27 7.80 -30.63 -11.67
N ASN A 28 8.02 -29.39 -11.25
CA ASN A 28 7.48 -28.20 -11.91
C ASN A 28 8.57 -27.14 -12.09
N THR A 29 8.60 -26.54 -13.29
CA THR A 29 9.61 -25.54 -13.68
C THR A 29 9.05 -24.12 -13.72
N GLU A 30 7.78 -23.93 -13.36
CA GLU A 30 7.14 -22.61 -13.33
C GLU A 30 7.55 -21.79 -12.11
N CYS A 31 7.52 -20.47 -12.28
CA CYS A 31 7.94 -19.51 -11.26
C CYS A 31 6.85 -19.29 -10.21
N ALA A 32 7.24 -19.16 -8.94
CA ALA A 32 6.36 -18.72 -7.87
C ALA A 32 5.97 -17.25 -8.07
N VAL A 33 4.82 -17.01 -8.69
CA VAL A 33 4.20 -15.69 -8.84
C VAL A 33 2.93 -15.67 -7.98
N THR A 34 2.68 -14.55 -7.31
CA THR A 34 1.46 -14.34 -6.51
C THR A 34 0.60 -13.26 -7.15
N SER A 35 -0.53 -13.65 -7.72
CA SER A 35 -1.42 -12.74 -8.46
C SER A 35 -2.83 -13.33 -8.55
N PRO A 36 -3.89 -12.50 -8.64
CA PRO A 36 -5.25 -13.00 -8.90
C PRO A 36 -5.38 -13.85 -10.17
N LEU A 37 -4.53 -13.61 -11.17
CA LEU A 37 -4.53 -14.37 -12.41
C LEU A 37 -3.94 -15.79 -12.26
N GLU A 38 -3.25 -16.07 -11.16
CA GLU A 38 -2.71 -17.41 -10.88
C GLU A 38 -3.80 -18.42 -10.54
N TYR A 39 -5.00 -17.99 -10.11
CA TYR A 39 -6.14 -18.91 -10.02
C TYR A 39 -6.47 -19.59 -11.34
N PHE A 40 -6.13 -18.93 -12.46
CA PHE A 40 -6.32 -19.45 -13.80
C PHE A 40 -5.02 -20.02 -14.39
N GLN A 41 -4.00 -20.26 -13.57
CA GLN A 41 -2.70 -20.82 -13.96
C GLN A 41 -2.05 -20.09 -15.15
N HIS A 42 -2.27 -18.78 -15.26
CA HIS A 42 -1.78 -17.95 -16.37
C HIS A 42 -2.36 -18.32 -17.75
N ASP A 43 -3.50 -19.02 -17.80
CA ASP A 43 -4.16 -19.40 -19.05
C ASP A 43 -5.33 -18.44 -19.40
N SER A 44 -5.13 -17.69 -20.49
CA SER A 44 -6.15 -16.78 -21.02
C SER A 44 -7.42 -17.48 -21.52
N SER A 45 -7.31 -18.73 -21.98
CA SER A 45 -8.47 -19.49 -22.46
C SER A 45 -9.36 -19.89 -21.30
N PHE A 46 -8.75 -20.29 -20.18
CA PHE A 46 -9.47 -20.62 -18.95
C PHE A 46 -10.11 -19.39 -18.31
N PHE A 47 -9.43 -18.23 -18.32
CA PHE A 47 -10.02 -16.97 -17.86
C PHE A 47 -11.26 -16.54 -18.67
N ASN A 48 -11.24 -16.74 -19.99
CA ASN A 48 -12.35 -16.38 -20.87
C ASN A 48 -13.43 -17.49 -20.98
N GLN A 49 -13.25 -18.60 -20.28
CA GLN A 49 -14.22 -19.70 -20.28
C GLN A 49 -15.51 -19.26 -19.55
N GLN A 50 -16.65 -19.74 -20.06
CA GLN A 50 -17.95 -19.60 -19.42
C GLN A 50 -18.69 -20.93 -19.51
N ASN A 51 -19.32 -21.35 -18.42
CA ASN A 51 -20.09 -22.58 -18.37
C ASN A 51 -21.51 -22.27 -17.87
N GLY A 52 -22.44 -22.07 -18.82
CA GLY A 52 -23.79 -21.60 -18.52
C GLY A 52 -23.77 -20.20 -17.92
N THR A 53 -24.23 -20.07 -16.68
CA THR A 53 -24.23 -18.80 -15.93
C THR A 53 -22.95 -18.56 -15.13
N THR A 54 -22.08 -19.56 -15.03
CA THR A 54 -20.85 -19.45 -14.23
C THR A 54 -19.73 -18.80 -15.05
N THR A 55 -19.06 -17.84 -14.43
CA THR A 55 -18.02 -17.02 -15.04
C THR A 55 -16.72 -17.10 -14.26
N TYR A 56 -15.67 -16.43 -14.75
CA TYR A 56 -14.41 -16.25 -14.03
C TYR A 56 -14.62 -15.69 -12.60
N LEU A 57 -15.68 -14.90 -12.37
CA LEU A 57 -15.98 -14.30 -11.07
C LEU A 57 -16.38 -15.35 -10.03
N ASP A 58 -17.15 -16.36 -10.44
CA ASP A 58 -17.56 -17.46 -9.57
C ASP A 58 -16.37 -18.34 -9.19
N HIS A 59 -15.43 -18.54 -10.13
CA HIS A 59 -14.18 -19.24 -9.86
C HIS A 59 -13.31 -18.49 -8.86
N ILE A 60 -13.12 -17.18 -9.06
CA ILE A 60 -12.37 -16.33 -8.11
C ILE A 60 -13.03 -16.36 -6.73
N MET A 61 -14.35 -16.32 -6.66
CA MET A 61 -15.07 -16.37 -5.37
C MET A 61 -14.92 -17.74 -4.68
N PHE A 62 -14.94 -18.83 -5.45
CA PHE A 62 -14.70 -20.17 -4.94
C PHE A 62 -13.27 -20.32 -4.39
N CYS A 63 -12.27 -19.91 -5.17
CA CYS A 63 -10.87 -19.97 -4.74
C CYS A 63 -10.55 -19.00 -3.61
N GLY A 64 -11.24 -17.85 -3.58
CA GLY A 64 -11.22 -16.90 -2.47
C GLY A 64 -11.65 -17.51 -1.14
N LYS A 65 -12.57 -18.48 -1.16
CA LYS A 65 -13.04 -19.19 0.04
C LYS A 65 -12.22 -20.44 0.34
N SER A 66 -11.76 -21.14 -0.69
CA SER A 66 -11.08 -22.42 -0.60
C SER A 66 -9.78 -22.44 -1.43
N PRO A 67 -8.72 -21.74 -1.00
CA PRO A 67 -7.49 -21.56 -1.81
C PRO A 67 -6.67 -22.83 -1.99
N LEU A 68 -6.92 -23.86 -1.19
CA LEU A 68 -6.27 -25.17 -1.27
C LEU A 68 -7.04 -26.17 -2.14
N SER A 69 -8.17 -25.76 -2.74
CA SER A 69 -8.98 -26.68 -3.54
C SER A 69 -8.27 -27.03 -4.85
N ILE A 70 -8.08 -28.33 -5.09
CA ILE A 70 -7.48 -28.85 -6.33
C ILE A 70 -8.51 -29.16 -7.42
N SER A 71 -9.79 -29.14 -7.09
CA SER A 71 -10.91 -29.46 -7.99
C SER A 71 -12.22 -28.86 -7.48
N GLY A 72 -13.28 -28.96 -8.27
CA GLY A 72 -14.64 -28.61 -7.84
C GLY A 72 -15.03 -27.14 -8.03
N SER A 73 -14.28 -26.39 -8.85
CA SER A 73 -14.70 -25.05 -9.24
C SER A 73 -16.03 -25.10 -10.02
N PRO A 74 -16.96 -24.16 -9.77
CA PRO A 74 -18.23 -24.08 -10.51
C PRO A 74 -18.03 -23.82 -12.00
N LEU A 75 -16.92 -23.18 -12.38
CA LEU A 75 -16.60 -22.90 -13.78
C LEU A 75 -16.11 -24.16 -14.51
N ASN A 76 -15.27 -24.96 -13.84
CA ASN A 76 -14.71 -26.19 -14.37
C ASN A 76 -14.40 -27.16 -13.21
N ALA A 77 -15.00 -28.34 -13.22
CA ALA A 77 -14.86 -29.32 -12.13
C ALA A 77 -13.40 -29.79 -11.93
N SER A 78 -12.56 -29.71 -12.96
CA SER A 78 -11.15 -30.10 -12.91
C SER A 78 -10.20 -28.94 -12.61
N ALA A 79 -10.70 -27.71 -12.48
CA ALA A 79 -9.84 -26.56 -12.22
C ALA A 79 -9.39 -26.51 -10.75
N SER A 80 -8.10 -26.26 -10.55
CA SER A 80 -7.50 -26.04 -9.24
C SER A 80 -7.44 -24.55 -8.91
N CYS A 81 -7.37 -24.23 -7.62
CA CYS A 81 -7.12 -22.87 -7.13
C CYS A 81 -5.63 -22.63 -6.84
N LEU A 82 -4.78 -23.62 -7.15
CA LEU A 82 -3.33 -23.50 -7.03
C LEU A 82 -2.80 -22.71 -8.22
N GLY A 83 -1.76 -21.90 -7.99
CA GLY A 83 -1.04 -21.23 -9.06
C GLY A 83 -0.33 -22.21 -9.98
N SER A 84 0.18 -21.69 -11.10
CA SER A 84 0.95 -22.48 -12.07
C SER A 84 2.20 -23.12 -11.44
N SER A 85 2.76 -22.49 -10.40
CA SER A 85 3.86 -23.01 -9.57
C SER A 85 3.46 -24.11 -8.57
N GLY A 86 2.18 -24.45 -8.46
CA GLY A 86 1.63 -25.40 -7.48
C GLY A 86 1.48 -24.81 -6.07
N LEU A 87 1.83 -23.55 -5.86
CA LEU A 87 1.61 -22.86 -4.59
C LEU A 87 0.15 -22.39 -4.48
N PRO A 88 -0.44 -22.50 -3.29
CA PRO A 88 -1.78 -21.98 -3.07
C PRO A 88 -1.76 -20.45 -3.03
N GLN A 89 -2.76 -19.84 -3.68
CA GLN A 89 -2.88 -18.39 -3.77
C GLN A 89 -3.79 -17.90 -2.66
N MET A 90 -3.19 -17.44 -1.55
CA MET A 90 -3.95 -16.92 -0.41
C MET A 90 -4.65 -15.61 -0.79
N PRO A 91 -5.97 -15.47 -0.57
CA PRO A 91 -6.73 -14.25 -0.88
C PRO A 91 -6.13 -13.00 -0.24
N ASN A 92 -5.60 -13.12 0.99
CA ASN A 92 -4.99 -12.03 1.74
C ASN A 92 -3.68 -11.50 1.13
N VAL A 93 -3.02 -12.28 0.27
CA VAL A 93 -1.75 -11.90 -0.37
C VAL A 93 -1.99 -11.35 -1.78
N ILE A 94 -2.95 -11.92 -2.50
CA ILE A 94 -3.25 -11.54 -3.89
C ILE A 94 -4.23 -10.38 -4.02
N PHE A 95 -5.05 -10.16 -3.00
CA PHE A 95 -6.07 -9.12 -2.96
C PHE A 95 -5.86 -8.25 -1.72
N GLY A 96 -6.22 -6.97 -1.83
CA GLY A 96 -6.12 -6.00 -0.74
C GLY A 96 -7.33 -5.06 -0.71
N GLY A 97 -7.46 -4.30 0.38
CA GLY A 97 -8.48 -3.26 0.51
C GLY A 97 -9.88 -3.75 0.87
N PHE A 98 -10.03 -5.00 1.34
CA PHE A 98 -11.33 -5.47 1.83
C PHE A 98 -11.71 -4.75 3.13
N LYS A 99 -12.84 -4.04 3.09
CA LYS A 99 -13.45 -3.43 4.27
C LYS A 99 -14.22 -4.49 5.07
N GLY A 100 -13.47 -5.44 5.60
CA GLY A 100 -13.95 -6.48 6.48
C GLY A 100 -12.88 -6.71 7.52
N ILE A 101 -12.84 -5.85 8.54
CA ILE A 101 -12.00 -6.12 9.70
C ILE A 101 -12.69 -7.29 10.40
N SER A 102 -12.26 -8.51 10.07
CA SER A 102 -12.69 -9.67 10.82
C SER A 102 -12.27 -9.46 12.27
N GLU A 103 -13.04 -10.00 13.22
CA GLU A 103 -12.69 -9.95 14.64
C GLU A 103 -11.24 -10.43 14.89
N LEU A 104 -10.79 -11.41 14.08
CA LEU A 104 -9.42 -11.89 14.06
C LEU A 104 -8.39 -10.80 13.70
N VAL A 105 -8.66 -9.96 12.70
CA VAL A 105 -7.76 -8.87 12.31
C VAL A 105 -7.71 -7.79 13.41
N THR A 106 -8.84 -7.44 14.03
CA THR A 106 -8.82 -6.51 15.18
C THR A 106 -7.99 -7.07 16.34
N MET A 107 -8.17 -8.35 16.68
CA MET A 107 -7.39 -9.00 17.73
C MET A 107 -5.89 -9.03 17.40
N ALA A 108 -5.54 -9.29 16.15
CA ALA A 108 -4.15 -9.27 15.70
C ALA A 108 -3.54 -7.86 15.80
N LEU A 109 -4.25 -6.83 15.34
CA LEU A 109 -3.80 -5.45 15.42
C LEU A 109 -3.57 -4.98 16.86
N ASP A 110 -4.48 -5.33 17.78
CA ASP A 110 -4.35 -4.99 19.20
C ASP A 110 -3.18 -5.74 19.86
N TRP A 111 -3.00 -7.02 19.52
CA TRP A 111 -1.88 -7.80 20.00
C TRP A 111 -0.53 -7.26 19.50
N GLU A 112 -0.42 -6.95 18.21
CA GLU A 112 0.79 -6.37 17.61
C GLU A 112 1.15 -5.05 18.28
N LYS A 113 0.16 -4.22 18.63
CA LYS A 113 0.38 -2.97 19.37
C LYS A 113 1.02 -3.22 20.72
N ALA A 114 0.48 -4.17 21.49
CA ALA A 114 1.02 -4.54 22.80
C ALA A 114 2.42 -5.15 22.68
N TYR A 115 2.65 -5.97 21.66
CA TYR A 115 3.96 -6.55 21.35
C TYR A 115 5.02 -5.48 21.11
N LEU A 116 4.75 -4.50 20.24
CA LEU A 116 5.68 -3.42 19.93
C LEU A 116 6.03 -2.59 21.17
N GLN A 117 5.04 -2.26 22.00
CA GLN A 117 5.25 -1.52 23.25
C GLN A 117 6.09 -2.31 24.27
N THR A 118 5.85 -3.62 24.35
CA THR A 118 6.57 -4.51 25.27
C THR A 118 8.04 -4.62 24.86
N ILE A 119 8.32 -4.83 23.57
CA ILE A 119 9.71 -4.89 23.10
C ILE A 119 10.42 -3.56 23.29
N GLN A 120 9.75 -2.44 22.96
CA GLN A 120 10.37 -1.13 23.08
C GLN A 120 10.74 -0.78 24.53
N SER A 121 9.85 -1.09 25.49
CA SER A 121 10.15 -0.91 26.92
C SER A 121 11.21 -1.89 27.42
N TRP A 122 11.22 -3.12 26.93
CA TRP A 122 12.26 -4.10 27.27
C TRP A 122 13.64 -3.69 26.77
N ILE A 123 13.75 -3.16 25.54
CA ILE A 123 15.00 -2.65 24.97
C ILE A 123 15.49 -1.45 25.76
N ALA A 124 14.61 -0.53 26.15
CA ALA A 124 14.99 0.64 26.96
C ALA A 124 15.63 0.25 28.31
N ASN A 125 15.30 -0.94 28.85
CA ASN A 125 15.86 -1.45 30.09
C ASN A 125 17.11 -2.34 29.90
N ASN A 126 17.34 -2.87 28.69
CA ASN A 126 18.42 -3.82 28.38
C ASN A 126 19.35 -3.35 27.25
N SER A 127 19.40 -2.04 27.01
CA SER A 127 20.07 -1.42 25.86
C SER A 127 21.58 -1.69 25.77
N ASP A 128 22.21 -2.01 26.89
CA ASP A 128 23.67 -2.04 27.00
C ASP A 128 24.29 -3.37 26.58
N GLN A 129 23.48 -4.43 26.45
CA GLN A 129 23.97 -5.80 26.22
C GLN A 129 23.54 -6.37 24.87
N LEU A 130 22.46 -5.87 24.27
CA LEU A 130 21.88 -6.46 23.07
C LEU A 130 21.22 -5.42 22.17
N ILE A 131 21.54 -5.46 20.88
CA ILE A 131 20.82 -4.70 19.85
C ILE A 131 19.80 -5.64 19.22
N VAL A 132 18.51 -5.34 19.41
CA VAL A 132 17.39 -6.13 18.87
C VAL A 132 16.68 -5.33 17.80
N SER A 133 16.50 -5.94 16.64
CA SER A 133 15.64 -5.42 15.56
C SER A 133 14.33 -6.20 15.55
N TYR A 134 13.21 -5.49 15.49
CA TYR A 134 11.85 -6.05 15.53
C TYR A 134 10.97 -5.34 14.51
N GLN A 135 9.96 -6.04 13.99
CA GLN A 135 8.98 -5.51 13.06
C GLN A 135 7.64 -6.22 13.30
N ALA A 136 6.54 -5.48 13.14
CA ALA A 136 5.18 -6.02 13.07
C ALA A 136 4.47 -5.45 11.83
N GLU A 137 3.40 -6.09 11.37
CA GLU A 137 2.73 -5.66 10.14
C GLU A 137 2.22 -4.22 10.27
N ARG A 138 1.50 -3.90 11.35
CA ARG A 138 0.98 -2.55 11.62
C ARG A 138 2.04 -1.45 11.78
N SER A 139 3.32 -1.81 11.94
CA SER A 139 4.37 -0.83 12.30
C SER A 139 4.67 0.15 11.17
N ALA A 140 4.44 -0.26 9.92
CA ALA A 140 4.63 0.60 8.76
C ALA A 140 3.56 1.69 8.71
N GLU A 141 2.28 1.34 8.89
CA GLU A 141 1.18 2.30 8.89
C GLU A 141 1.29 3.29 10.05
N ASP A 142 1.60 2.80 11.26
CA ASP A 142 1.77 3.63 12.45
C ASP A 142 2.91 4.65 12.26
N GLU A 143 4.03 4.25 11.64
CA GLU A 143 5.17 5.14 11.39
C GLU A 143 4.88 6.16 10.29
N ILE A 144 4.12 5.80 9.24
CA ILE A 144 3.65 6.74 8.21
C ILE A 144 2.75 7.80 8.84
N GLU A 145 1.80 7.42 9.68
CA GLU A 145 0.91 8.37 10.36
C GLU A 145 1.71 9.31 11.28
N ARG A 146 2.70 8.79 12.00
CA ARG A 146 3.60 9.58 12.85
C ARG A 146 4.38 10.62 12.04
N GLN A 147 4.94 10.23 10.90
CA GLN A 147 5.67 11.15 10.02
C GLN A 147 4.74 12.20 9.42
N SER A 148 3.57 11.79 8.94
CA SER A 148 2.55 12.69 8.38
C SER A 148 2.14 13.78 9.37
N ASN A 149 1.95 13.44 10.64
CA ASN A 149 1.60 14.40 11.69
C ASN A 149 2.76 15.36 12.04
N ALA A 150 4.02 14.92 11.90
CA ALA A 150 5.17 15.81 12.06
C ALA A 150 5.29 16.78 10.86
N ASP A 151 5.08 16.29 9.64
CA ASP A 151 5.19 17.08 8.42
C ASP A 151 4.09 18.15 8.33
N ILE A 152 2.83 17.80 8.64
CA ILE A 152 1.71 18.75 8.55
C ILE A 152 1.91 19.98 9.47
N ARG A 153 2.54 19.78 10.64
CA ARG A 153 2.83 20.88 11.57
C ARG A 153 3.79 21.88 10.93
N THR A 154 4.85 21.38 10.29
CA THR A 154 5.86 22.23 9.62
C THR A 154 5.24 22.99 8.45
N VAL A 155 4.39 22.32 7.67
CA VAL A 155 3.65 22.93 6.56
C VAL A 155 2.79 24.10 7.05
N ILE A 156 1.99 23.92 8.11
CA ILE A 156 1.14 24.98 8.67
C ILE A 156 1.96 26.22 9.08
N ILE A 157 3.10 26.03 9.75
CA ILE A 157 3.97 27.14 10.18
C ILE A 157 4.50 27.91 8.96
N SER A 158 4.92 27.19 7.91
CA SER A 158 5.42 27.81 6.68
C SER A 158 4.37 28.69 5.99
N TYR A 159 3.10 28.24 5.96
CA TYR A 159 1.98 29.01 5.41
C TYR A 159 1.69 30.26 6.23
N VAL A 160 1.78 30.20 7.56
CA VAL A 160 1.58 31.36 8.44
C VAL A 160 2.65 32.43 8.20
N VAL A 161 3.92 32.03 8.06
CA VAL A 161 5.02 32.98 7.78
C VAL A 161 4.88 33.61 6.40
N MET A 162 4.55 32.81 5.38
CA MET A 162 4.28 33.33 4.03
C MET A 162 3.11 34.32 4.02
N PHE A 163 2.03 34.00 4.74
CA PHE A 163 0.87 34.88 4.88
C PHE A 163 1.23 36.22 5.54
N ALA A 164 1.98 36.16 6.65
CA ALA A 164 2.43 37.34 7.36
C ALA A 164 3.33 38.21 6.47
N TYR A 165 4.26 37.59 5.73
CA TYR A 165 5.12 38.27 4.76
C TYR A 165 4.29 39.02 3.72
N VAL A 166 3.41 38.35 2.97
CA VAL A 166 2.62 38.99 1.90
C VAL A 166 1.73 40.11 2.43
N SER A 167 1.13 39.92 3.61
CA SER A 167 0.27 40.92 4.25
C SER A 167 1.03 42.22 4.57
N VAL A 168 2.31 42.10 4.95
CA VAL A 168 3.16 43.26 5.24
C VAL A 168 3.60 43.96 3.96
N PHE A 169 4.01 43.23 2.93
CA PHE A 169 4.48 43.84 1.68
C PHE A 169 3.40 44.58 0.88
N LEU A 170 2.13 44.22 1.04
CA LEU A 170 1.01 44.90 0.39
C LEU A 170 0.49 46.12 1.19
N GLY A 171 0.96 46.34 2.42
CA GLY A 171 0.57 47.47 3.26
C GLY A 171 1.27 48.77 2.88
N VAL A 172 0.53 49.88 2.80
CA VAL A 172 1.11 51.23 2.66
C VAL A 172 1.29 51.82 4.05
N TYR A 173 2.54 52.01 4.48
CA TYR A 173 2.87 52.49 5.82
C TYR A 173 3.28 53.96 5.80
N HIS A 174 2.56 54.79 6.56
CA HIS A 174 2.91 56.20 6.78
C HIS A 174 3.49 56.45 8.19
N ASP A 175 3.12 55.66 9.20
CA ASP A 175 3.60 55.76 10.58
C ASP A 175 3.75 54.38 11.24
N CYS A 176 4.77 54.18 12.11
CA CYS A 176 4.96 52.90 12.81
C CYS A 176 3.82 52.55 13.79
N ARG A 177 3.03 53.55 14.19
CA ARG A 177 1.91 53.38 15.13
C ARG A 177 0.63 52.89 14.45
N THR A 178 0.51 53.04 13.13
CA THR A 178 -0.65 52.61 12.34
C THR A 178 -0.43 51.27 11.65
N ILE A 179 0.75 50.65 11.76
CA ILE A 179 1.08 49.32 11.20
C ILE A 179 -0.02 48.25 11.42
N PRO A 180 -0.57 48.02 12.63
CA PRO A 180 -1.61 47.00 12.83
C PRO A 180 -2.96 47.37 12.19
N VAL A 181 -3.20 48.64 11.89
CA VAL A 181 -4.45 49.15 11.28
C VAL A 181 -4.31 49.27 9.75
N SER A 182 -3.10 49.53 9.24
CA SER A 182 -2.78 49.68 7.82
C SER A 182 -2.32 48.38 7.15
N CYS A 183 -2.15 47.28 7.91
CA CYS A 183 -1.79 45.99 7.34
C CYS A 183 -2.97 45.44 6.52
N CYS A 184 -2.77 45.14 5.23
CA CYS A 184 -3.78 44.58 4.33
C CYS A 184 -4.05 43.09 4.60
N ALA A 185 -4.28 42.73 5.86
CA ALA A 185 -4.55 41.36 6.29
C ALA A 185 -5.85 40.81 5.69
N THR A 186 -6.88 41.66 5.49
CA THR A 186 -8.18 41.28 4.90
C THR A 186 -8.08 40.86 3.43
N ILE A 187 -7.21 41.51 2.66
CA ILE A 187 -6.97 41.14 1.25
C ILE A 187 -6.23 39.80 1.19
N SER A 188 -5.24 39.63 2.06
CA SER A 188 -4.46 38.39 2.14
C SER A 188 -5.33 37.21 2.60
N THR A 189 -6.23 37.39 3.58
CA THR A 189 -7.14 36.32 4.00
C THR A 189 -8.15 35.97 2.91
N ALA A 190 -8.68 36.97 2.19
CA ALA A 190 -9.57 36.73 1.05
C ALA A 190 -8.86 35.95 -0.08
N ALA A 191 -7.60 36.25 -0.37
CA ALA A 191 -6.82 35.53 -1.37
C ALA A 191 -6.55 34.06 -0.97
N VAL A 192 -6.19 33.80 0.29
CA VAL A 192 -6.02 32.43 0.81
C VAL A 192 -7.34 31.68 0.78
N TYR A 193 -8.44 32.31 1.18
CA TYR A 193 -9.77 31.70 1.16
C TYR A 193 -10.19 31.33 -0.27
N LEU A 194 -9.98 32.22 -1.25
CA LEU A 194 -10.26 31.93 -2.66
C LEU A 194 -9.44 30.75 -3.17
N ARG A 195 -8.16 30.64 -2.79
CA ARG A 195 -7.30 29.51 -3.16
C ARG A 195 -7.77 28.20 -2.54
N LEU A 196 -8.08 28.19 -1.23
CA LEU A 196 -8.61 27.00 -0.56
C LEU A 196 -9.96 26.58 -1.14
N PHE A 197 -10.84 27.53 -1.40
CA PHE A 197 -12.14 27.27 -2.03
C PHE A 197 -11.98 26.66 -3.42
N ASN A 198 -11.06 27.19 -4.23
CA ASN A 198 -10.75 26.66 -5.55
C ASN A 198 -10.19 25.22 -5.46
N ILE A 199 -9.25 24.96 -4.54
CA ILE A 199 -8.69 23.62 -4.30
C ILE A 199 -9.78 22.63 -3.85
N CYS A 200 -10.65 23.02 -2.91
CA CYS A 200 -11.73 22.15 -2.43
C CYS A 200 -12.79 21.85 -3.50
N ILE A 201 -13.02 22.76 -4.46
CA ILE A 201 -13.97 22.53 -5.55
C ILE A 201 -13.37 21.68 -6.68
N LEU A 202 -12.06 21.81 -6.93
CA LEU A 202 -11.37 21.06 -7.98
C LEU A 202 -10.81 19.71 -7.52
N SER A 203 -10.89 19.37 -6.24
CA SER A 203 -10.62 18.01 -5.76
C SER A 203 -11.90 17.16 -5.92
N PRO A 204 -11.93 16.19 -6.87
CA PRO A 204 -13.04 15.24 -6.99
C PRO A 204 -13.12 14.29 -5.80
#